data_AF-A0A9W6X2A9-F1
#
_entry.id   AF-A0A9W6X2A9-F1
#
_cell.length_a   1.000
_cell.length_b   1.000
_cell.length_c   1.000
_cell.angle_alpha   90.00
_cell.angle_beta   90.00
_cell.angle_gamma   90.00
#
_symmetry.space_group_name_H-M   'P 1'
#
loop_
_entity.id
_entity.type
_entity.pdbx_description
1 polymer ?
#
loop_
_entity_poly.entity_id
_entity_poly.type
_entity_poly.pdbx_seq_one_letter_code
_entity_poly.pdbx_strand_id
1 'polypeptide(L)'
;MQTKDEHVVDKWRHTLSQHVLHEFGSLRITQLFEIIKEFPDRYSMMEAATWMRMEAELTRAGSIPALEDLRLCLERTHQHDELLREFQGTLQSRLLQPGANTSAILDIYVSTIKVHCSTMLERCNSKLNPMLLCVAAYLRKRKDTVRCIVQSLTDEQSGDLFEELRRDNMRIIQHDDDSDDDEVLNNPHHHLGMNGGLTDATPLHQ
;
A
#
# COMPACT_ATOMS: atom_id res chain seq x y z
N MET A 1 -10.03 21.24 54.15
CA MET A 1 -10.62 22.20 53.19
C MET A 1 -9.94 22.13 51.82
N GLN A 2 -8.62 21.91 51.76
CA GLN A 2 -7.83 21.73 50.52
C GLN A 2 -8.38 20.70 49.51
N THR A 3 -8.87 19.55 49.98
CA THR A 3 -9.21 18.39 49.12
C THR A 3 -10.46 18.59 48.25
N LYS A 4 -11.38 19.49 48.65
CA LYS A 4 -12.57 19.79 47.84
C LYS A 4 -12.23 20.69 46.66
N ASP A 5 -11.35 21.66 46.86
CA ASP A 5 -10.92 22.58 45.80
C ASP A 5 -10.04 21.86 44.77
N GLU A 6 -9.17 20.95 45.21
CA GLU A 6 -8.39 20.08 44.32
C GLU A 6 -9.30 19.19 43.44
N HIS A 7 -10.31 18.54 44.04
CA HIS A 7 -11.25 17.71 43.28
C HIS A 7 -12.08 18.52 42.25
N VAL A 8 -12.44 19.77 42.58
CA VAL A 8 -13.14 20.66 41.64
C VAL A 8 -12.21 21.05 40.49
N VAL A 9 -10.95 21.40 40.78
CA VAL A 9 -9.94 21.74 39.77
C VAL A 9 -9.67 20.55 38.85
N ASP A 10 -9.55 19.34 39.38
CA ASP A 10 -9.32 18.14 38.58
C ASP A 10 -10.52 17.78 37.71
N LYS A 11 -11.74 17.98 38.22
CA LYS A 11 -12.96 17.84 37.43
C LYS A 11 -12.98 18.80 36.25
N TRP A 12 -12.72 20.09 36.48
CA TRP A 12 -12.69 21.10 35.41
C TRP A 12 -11.57 20.84 34.41
N ARG A 13 -10.39 20.42 34.89
CA ARG A 13 -9.27 20.01 34.03
C ARG A 13 -9.68 18.87 33.11
N HIS A 14 -10.30 17.82 33.65
CA HIS A 14 -10.75 16.69 32.85
C HIS A 14 -11.81 17.11 31.82
N THR A 15 -12.84 17.85 32.23
CA THR A 15 -13.90 18.32 31.33
C THR A 15 -13.35 19.19 30.21
N LEU A 16 -12.48 20.15 30.54
CA LEU A 16 -11.87 21.03 29.53
C LEU A 16 -10.96 20.24 28.59
N SER A 17 -10.12 19.34 29.11
CA SER A 17 -9.25 18.50 28.28
C SER A 17 -10.04 17.61 27.33
N GLN A 18 -11.14 17.01 27.79
CA GLN A 18 -12.02 16.21 26.93
C GLN A 18 -12.63 17.05 25.81
N HIS A 19 -13.15 18.23 26.13
CA HIS A 19 -13.75 19.12 25.13
C HIS A 19 -12.71 19.62 24.11
N VAL A 20 -11.53 20.05 24.56
CA VAL A 20 -10.45 20.50 23.67
C VAL A 20 -9.98 19.38 22.75
N LEU A 21 -9.79 18.16 23.27
CA LEU A 21 -9.39 17.01 22.46
C LEU A 21 -10.47 16.62 21.44
N HIS A 22 -11.74 16.75 21.80
CA HIS A 22 -12.85 16.47 20.89
C HIS A 22 -12.87 17.44 19.70
N GLU A 23 -12.80 18.75 19.96
CA GLU A 23 -12.79 19.78 18.91
C GLU A 23 -11.54 19.70 18.04
N PHE A 24 -10.38 19.49 18.67
CA PHE A 24 -9.13 19.32 17.94
C PHE A 24 -9.14 18.03 17.09
N GLY A 25 -9.69 16.93 17.61
CA GLY A 25 -9.90 15.70 16.86
C GLY A 25 -10.77 15.92 15.63
N SER A 26 -11.90 16.61 15.77
CA SER A 26 -12.79 16.94 14.64
C SER A 26 -12.08 17.80 13.58
N LEU A 27 -11.30 18.82 14.00
CA LEU A 27 -10.51 19.63 13.07
C LEU A 27 -9.47 18.79 12.30
N ARG A 28 -8.77 17.88 12.99
CA ARG A 28 -7.79 16.98 12.38
C ARG A 28 -8.43 15.98 11.42
N ILE A 29 -9.65 15.50 11.71
CA ILE A 29 -10.44 14.67 10.79
C ILE A 29 -10.68 15.43 9.47
N THR A 30 -11.10 16.70 9.52
CA THR A 30 -11.32 17.51 8.31
C THR A 30 -10.04 17.73 7.50
N GLN A 31 -8.90 17.87 8.18
CA GLN A 31 -7.59 18.09 7.56
C GLN A 31 -6.95 16.79 7.03
N LEU A 32 -7.47 15.62 7.40
CA LEU A 32 -6.84 14.33 7.14
C LEU A 32 -6.52 14.10 5.66
N PHE A 33 -7.39 14.56 4.75
CA PHE A 33 -7.15 14.42 3.32
C PHE A 33 -5.92 15.19 2.84
N GLU A 34 -5.74 16.43 3.30
CA GLU A 34 -4.54 17.21 2.97
C GLU A 34 -3.30 16.60 3.65
N ILE A 35 -3.44 16.16 4.90
CA ILE A 35 -2.37 15.49 5.65
C ILE A 35 -1.86 14.24 4.91
N ILE A 36 -2.77 13.43 4.34
CA ILE A 36 -2.41 12.24 3.56
C ILE A 36 -1.79 12.62 2.22
N LYS A 37 -2.30 13.66 1.57
CA LYS A 37 -1.77 14.16 0.29
C LYS A 37 -0.35 14.72 0.44
N GLU A 38 -0.05 15.34 1.58
CA GLU A 38 1.28 15.84 1.95
C GLU A 38 2.13 14.79 2.66
N PHE A 39 1.63 13.56 2.81
CA PHE A 39 2.38 12.51 3.49
C PHE A 39 3.64 12.22 2.70
N PRO A 40 4.83 12.34 3.32
CA PRO A 40 6.07 12.18 2.60
C PRO A 40 6.14 10.77 2.03
N ASP A 41 6.39 10.67 0.72
CA ASP A 41 6.99 9.48 0.14
C ASP A 41 8.33 9.27 0.84
N ARG A 42 8.35 8.39 1.85
CA ARG A 42 9.56 8.10 2.63
C ARG A 42 10.59 7.27 1.87
N TYR A 43 10.46 7.17 0.55
CA TYR A 43 11.24 6.27 -0.28
C TYR A 43 11.74 6.91 -1.58
N SER A 44 12.11 8.19 -1.55
CA SER A 44 13.28 8.63 -2.32
C SER A 44 14.47 8.71 -1.36
N MET A 45 15.05 7.55 -1.04
CA MET A 45 16.20 7.48 -0.13
C MET A 45 17.27 6.60 -0.77
N MET A 46 17.93 7.16 -1.78
CA MET A 46 19.32 6.78 -2.10
C MET A 46 20.33 7.54 -1.22
N GLU A 47 19.89 8.36 -0.24
CA GLU A 47 20.81 9.10 0.62
C GLU A 47 20.34 9.15 2.09
N ALA A 48 20.26 8.01 2.77
CA ALA A 48 20.06 7.98 4.23
C ALA A 48 21.10 8.81 5.01
N ALA A 49 22.25 9.12 4.40
CA ALA A 49 23.32 9.93 4.99
C ALA A 49 23.09 11.45 4.91
N THR A 50 22.25 11.96 3.98
CA THR A 50 21.95 13.41 3.91
C THR A 50 20.83 13.81 4.87
N TRP A 51 19.93 12.90 5.23
CA TRP A 51 18.86 13.13 6.20
C TRP A 51 19.36 13.40 7.63
N MET A 52 20.54 12.90 8.02
CA MET A 52 21.16 13.26 9.31
C MET A 52 21.88 14.61 9.29
N ARG A 53 22.15 15.21 8.11
CA ARG A 53 22.92 16.46 8.00
C ARG A 53 22.07 17.70 7.75
N MET A 54 20.78 17.55 7.44
CA MET A 54 19.88 18.64 7.10
C MET A 54 18.66 18.66 8.02
N GLU A 55 18.92 18.92 9.30
CA GLU A 55 17.91 19.09 10.36
C GLU A 55 17.08 20.39 10.19
N ALA A 56 17.12 21.07 9.03
CA ALA A 56 16.74 22.49 8.95
C ALA A 56 16.10 23.00 7.63
N GLU A 57 15.47 22.16 6.80
CA GLU A 57 14.61 22.66 5.69
C GLU A 57 13.11 22.34 5.87
N LEU A 58 12.64 22.53 7.11
CA LEU A 58 11.37 23.13 7.54
C LEU A 58 9.96 22.74 7.00
N THR A 59 9.71 22.07 5.86
CA THR A 59 8.34 22.18 5.27
C THR A 59 7.75 20.96 4.54
N ARG A 60 8.08 19.74 4.96
CA ARG A 60 7.46 18.48 4.48
C ARG A 60 7.02 17.52 5.61
N ALA A 61 7.09 18.00 6.86
CA ALA A 61 7.17 17.20 8.08
C ALA A 61 6.06 17.49 9.12
N GLY A 62 4.94 18.10 8.70
CA GLY A 62 3.78 18.31 9.58
C GLY A 62 2.81 17.12 9.60
N SER A 63 2.82 16.28 8.57
CA SER A 63 1.87 15.17 8.43
C SER A 63 2.07 14.08 9.47
N ILE A 64 3.32 13.70 9.79
CA ILE A 64 3.60 12.67 10.81
C ILE A 64 3.17 13.14 12.22
N PRO A 65 3.59 14.32 12.72
CA PRO A 65 3.08 14.82 14.01
C PRO A 65 1.56 15.00 14.03
N ALA A 66 0.96 15.48 12.93
CA ALA A 66 -0.49 15.65 12.86
C ALA A 66 -1.27 14.32 12.88
N LEU A 67 -0.70 13.25 12.31
CA LEU A 67 -1.27 11.90 12.39
C LEU A 67 -1.14 11.30 13.79
N GLU A 68 -0.04 11.57 14.49
CA GLU A 68 0.17 11.16 15.87
C GLU A 68 -0.80 11.88 16.83
N ASP A 69 -0.93 13.21 16.66
CA ASP A 69 -1.92 14.05 17.32
C ASP A 69 -3.35 13.50 17.14
N LEU A 70 -3.74 13.20 15.89
CA LEU A 70 -5.05 12.64 15.57
C LEU A 70 -5.26 11.28 16.25
N ARG A 71 -4.25 10.40 16.23
CA ARG A 71 -4.31 9.11 16.92
C ARG A 71 -4.58 9.27 18.42
N LEU A 72 -3.83 10.15 19.09
CA LEU A 72 -3.99 10.39 20.53
C LEU A 72 -5.38 10.96 20.87
N CYS A 73 -5.95 11.78 19.99
CA CYS A 73 -7.31 12.29 20.17
C CYS A 73 -8.33 11.17 20.05
N LEU A 74 -8.24 10.35 19.00
CA LEU A 74 -9.16 9.22 18.78
C LEU A 74 -9.15 8.20 19.93
N GLU A 75 -7.98 7.93 20.51
CA GLU A 75 -7.84 7.05 21.69
C GLU A 75 -8.58 7.59 22.92
N ARG A 76 -8.75 8.91 23.04
CA ARG A 76 -9.38 9.58 24.19
C ARG A 76 -10.83 10.00 23.97
N THR A 77 -11.22 10.30 22.74
CA THR A 77 -12.54 10.86 22.39
C THR A 77 -13.48 9.86 21.72
N HIS A 78 -12.95 8.71 21.27
CA HIS A 78 -13.70 7.68 20.54
C HIS A 78 -14.37 8.14 19.23
N GLN A 79 -13.88 9.22 18.60
CA GLN A 79 -14.43 9.79 17.35
C GLN A 79 -14.13 8.98 16.06
N HIS A 80 -13.85 7.67 16.17
CA HIS A 80 -13.50 6.84 15.02
C HIS A 80 -14.59 6.77 13.96
N ASP A 81 -15.86 6.68 14.36
CA ASP A 81 -16.96 6.58 13.39
C ASP A 81 -17.24 7.93 12.69
N GLU A 82 -16.96 9.05 13.36
CA GLU A 82 -16.97 10.40 12.76
C GLU A 82 -15.87 10.53 11.71
N LEU A 83 -14.64 10.16 12.07
CA LEU A 83 -13.49 10.11 11.16
C LEU A 83 -13.81 9.33 9.88
N LEU A 84 -14.35 8.11 10.01
CA LEU A 84 -14.67 7.26 8.85
C LEU A 84 -15.69 7.91 7.94
N ARG A 85 -16.78 8.43 8.50
CA ARG A 85 -17.86 9.05 7.75
C ARG A 85 -17.38 10.30 7.02
N GLU A 86 -16.70 11.22 7.72
CA GLU A 86 -16.21 12.47 7.15
C GLU A 86 -15.13 12.23 6.10
N PHE A 87 -14.19 11.31 6.36
CA PHE A 87 -13.15 11.00 5.40
C PHE A 87 -13.70 10.30 4.16
N GLN A 88 -14.64 9.36 4.31
CA GLN A 88 -15.33 8.77 3.15
C GLN A 88 -16.08 9.81 2.33
N GLY A 89 -16.79 10.74 2.97
CA GLY A 89 -17.45 11.86 2.28
C GLY A 89 -16.45 12.74 1.52
N THR A 90 -15.28 12.99 2.12
CA THR A 90 -14.19 13.76 1.51
C THR A 90 -13.59 13.04 0.31
N LEU A 91 -13.32 11.73 0.41
CA LEU A 91 -12.83 10.91 -0.71
C LEU A 91 -13.84 10.90 -1.86
N GLN A 92 -15.13 10.70 -1.57
CA GLN A 92 -16.16 10.68 -2.60
C GLN A 92 -16.28 12.03 -3.30
N SER A 93 -16.33 13.13 -2.55
CA SER A 93 -16.51 14.48 -3.12
C SER A 93 -15.29 15.01 -3.85
N ARG A 94 -14.07 14.69 -3.40
CA ARG A 94 -12.84 15.32 -3.91
C ARG A 94 -11.97 14.40 -4.78
N LEU A 95 -11.94 13.10 -4.49
CA LEU A 95 -11.05 12.16 -5.16
C LEU A 95 -11.77 11.29 -6.20
N LEU A 96 -12.92 10.71 -5.82
CA LEU A 96 -13.62 9.69 -6.62
C LEU A 96 -14.58 10.31 -7.64
N GLN A 97 -14.10 11.29 -8.38
CA GLN A 97 -14.85 12.02 -9.40
C GLN A 97 -14.55 11.48 -10.80
N PRO A 98 -15.54 11.36 -11.73
CA PRO A 98 -15.31 10.83 -13.07
C PRO A 98 -14.21 11.53 -13.87
N GLY A 99 -14.01 12.84 -13.63
CA GLY A 99 -12.99 13.65 -14.28
C GLY A 99 -11.60 13.61 -13.61
N ALA A 100 -11.44 12.95 -12.47
CA ALA A 100 -10.15 12.86 -11.80
C ALA A 100 -9.20 11.94 -12.56
N ASN A 101 -7.91 12.29 -12.61
CA ASN A 101 -6.87 11.48 -13.23
C ASN A 101 -6.64 10.19 -12.41
N THR A 102 -6.61 9.03 -13.06
CA THR A 102 -6.41 7.73 -12.42
C THR A 102 -5.07 7.63 -11.69
N SER A 103 -4.00 8.25 -12.21
CA SER A 103 -2.69 8.25 -11.52
C SER A 103 -2.77 8.99 -10.18
N ALA A 104 -3.37 10.18 -10.15
CA ALA A 104 -3.55 10.93 -8.90
C ALA A 104 -4.42 10.20 -7.86
N ILE A 105 -5.39 9.41 -8.31
CA ILE A 105 -6.20 8.55 -7.42
C ILE A 105 -5.33 7.42 -6.86
N LEU A 106 -4.48 6.80 -7.68
CA LEU A 106 -3.54 5.76 -7.25
C LEU A 106 -2.52 6.32 -6.26
N ASP A 107 -1.96 7.51 -6.49
CA ASP A 107 -1.00 8.16 -5.59
C ASP A 107 -1.61 8.35 -4.20
N ILE A 108 -2.81 8.93 -4.13
CA ILE A 108 -3.51 9.12 -2.86
C ILE A 108 -3.91 7.78 -2.23
N TYR A 109 -4.28 6.78 -3.03
CA TYR A 109 -4.58 5.44 -2.51
C TYR A 109 -3.37 4.79 -1.85
N VAL A 110 -2.20 4.85 -2.50
CA VAL A 110 -0.92 4.37 -1.96
C VAL A 110 -0.55 5.15 -0.70
N SER A 111 -0.61 6.48 -0.71
CA SER A 111 -0.34 7.31 0.48
C SER A 111 -1.31 7.00 1.62
N THR A 112 -2.58 6.71 1.33
CA THR A 112 -3.56 6.30 2.35
C THR A 112 -3.18 4.96 2.97
N ILE A 113 -2.75 3.97 2.16
CA ILE A 113 -2.25 2.68 2.67
C ILE A 113 -1.00 2.90 3.54
N LYS A 114 -0.03 3.68 3.06
CA LYS A 114 1.20 4.00 3.80
C LYS A 114 0.91 4.66 5.13
N VAL A 115 0.01 5.66 5.16
CA VAL A 115 -0.42 6.33 6.39
C VAL A 115 -1.10 5.34 7.33
N HIS A 116 -1.98 4.49 6.79
CA HIS A 116 -2.70 3.49 7.57
C HIS A 116 -1.76 2.46 8.21
N CYS A 117 -0.75 1.97 7.49
CA CYS A 117 0.23 1.00 7.98
C CYS A 117 1.33 1.63 8.85
N SER A 118 1.81 2.82 8.49
CA SER A 118 2.89 3.49 9.21
C SER A 118 2.44 4.12 10.52
N THR A 119 1.24 4.68 10.54
CA THR A 119 0.73 5.27 11.75
C THR A 119 0.27 4.10 12.61
N MET A 120 0.59 4.12 13.89
CA MET A 120 0.09 3.18 14.89
C MET A 120 -1.46 3.14 15.02
N LEU A 121 -2.20 3.68 14.04
CA LEU A 121 -3.61 3.46 13.78
C LEU A 121 -3.94 1.96 13.58
N GLU A 122 -2.97 1.12 13.22
CA GLU A 122 -3.16 -0.35 13.20
C GLU A 122 -3.56 -0.92 14.57
N ARG A 123 -3.06 -0.35 15.68
CA ARG A 123 -3.49 -0.75 17.04
C ARG A 123 -4.90 -0.27 17.39
N CYS A 124 -5.46 0.66 16.61
CA CYS A 124 -6.76 1.30 16.82
C CYS A 124 -7.76 0.99 15.69
N ASN A 125 -7.91 -0.28 15.33
CA ASN A 125 -9.13 -0.88 14.74
C ASN A 125 -9.09 -1.25 13.24
N SER A 126 -9.58 -2.46 12.97
CA SER A 126 -10.04 -3.00 11.67
C SER A 126 -11.11 -2.15 10.94
N LYS A 127 -11.53 -1.03 11.53
CA LYS A 127 -12.60 -0.16 11.05
C LYS A 127 -12.18 0.86 9.99
N LEU A 128 -10.87 1.06 9.74
CA LEU A 128 -10.36 1.97 8.69
C LEU A 128 -10.28 1.32 7.30
N ASN A 129 -10.31 -0.02 7.25
CA ASN A 129 -10.35 -0.81 6.02
C ASN A 129 -11.49 -0.44 5.03
N PRO A 130 -12.72 -0.11 5.46
CA PRO A 130 -13.81 0.30 4.58
C PRO A 130 -13.47 1.50 3.67
N MET A 131 -12.58 2.39 4.10
CA MET A 131 -12.16 3.54 3.29
C MET A 131 -11.24 3.11 2.15
N LEU A 132 -10.28 2.21 2.41
CA LEU A 132 -9.45 1.63 1.35
C LEU A 132 -10.29 0.83 0.36
N LEU A 133 -11.28 0.07 0.86
CA LEU A 133 -12.20 -0.70 0.02
C LEU A 133 -13.04 0.19 -0.91
N CYS A 134 -13.45 1.39 -0.48
CA CYS A 134 -14.26 2.27 -1.33
C CYS A 134 -13.45 2.82 -2.51
N VAL A 135 -12.18 3.20 -2.28
CA VAL A 135 -11.26 3.64 -3.34
C VAL A 135 -10.92 2.49 -4.29
N ALA A 136 -10.63 1.31 -3.75
CA ALA A 136 -10.35 0.12 -4.55
C ALA A 136 -11.56 -0.29 -5.43
N ALA A 137 -12.78 -0.23 -4.88
CA ALA A 137 -14.00 -0.51 -5.64
C ALA A 137 -14.22 0.48 -6.79
N TYR A 138 -13.86 1.74 -6.59
CA TYR A 138 -13.92 2.76 -7.64
C TYR A 138 -12.88 2.51 -8.73
N LEU A 139 -11.63 2.25 -8.36
CA LEU A 139 -10.54 1.93 -9.29
C LEU A 139 -10.84 0.69 -10.14
N ARG A 140 -11.47 -0.35 -9.58
CA ARG A 140 -11.89 -1.55 -10.33
C ARG A 140 -12.91 -1.26 -11.44
N LYS A 141 -13.73 -0.21 -11.30
CA LYS A 141 -14.72 0.17 -12.31
C LYS A 141 -14.12 0.96 -13.47
N ARG A 142 -12.95 1.58 -13.26
CA ARG A 142 -12.26 2.39 -14.27
C ARG A 142 -11.47 1.50 -15.22
N LYS A 143 -11.69 1.67 -16.53
CA LYS A 143 -11.08 0.84 -17.58
C LYS A 143 -9.58 1.12 -17.79
N ASP A 144 -9.10 2.26 -17.32
CA ASP A 144 -7.73 2.74 -17.48
C ASP A 144 -6.80 2.40 -16.32
N THR A 145 -7.32 1.92 -15.19
CA THR A 145 -6.54 1.60 -13.97
C THR A 145 -5.37 0.65 -14.23
N VAL A 146 -5.60 -0.47 -14.91
CA VAL A 146 -4.54 -1.45 -15.19
C VAL A 146 -3.43 -0.82 -16.01
N ARG A 147 -3.79 -0.02 -17.03
CA ARG A 147 -2.81 0.66 -17.88
C ARG A 147 -1.98 1.66 -17.09
N CYS A 148 -2.60 2.45 -16.22
CA CYS A 148 -1.90 3.40 -15.37
C CYS A 148 -0.95 2.69 -14.39
N ILE A 149 -1.36 1.57 -13.80
CA ILE A 149 -0.50 0.76 -12.92
C ILE A 149 0.69 0.21 -13.72
N VAL A 150 0.44 -0.45 -14.86
CA VAL A 150 1.50 -1.01 -15.71
C VAL A 150 2.48 0.08 -16.13
N GLN A 151 1.96 1.22 -16.62
CA GLN A 151 2.79 2.36 -17.01
C GLN A 151 3.66 2.85 -15.85
N SER A 152 3.10 2.98 -14.65
CA SER A 152 3.86 3.35 -13.45
C SER A 152 4.88 2.30 -13.02
N LEU A 153 4.70 1.02 -13.39
CA LEU A 153 5.65 -0.05 -13.07
C LEU A 153 6.75 -0.20 -14.13
N THR A 154 6.48 0.18 -15.38
CA THR A 154 7.40 0.02 -16.51
C THR A 154 8.18 1.29 -16.84
N ASP A 155 7.76 2.45 -16.34
CA ASP A 155 8.46 3.71 -16.57
C ASP A 155 9.72 3.80 -15.68
N GLU A 156 10.89 3.65 -16.30
CA GLU A 156 12.19 3.69 -15.63
C GLU A 156 12.54 5.07 -15.04
N GLN A 157 11.82 6.13 -15.44
CA GLN A 157 12.07 7.50 -14.97
C GLN A 157 11.08 8.00 -13.92
N SER A 158 9.94 7.32 -13.72
CA SER A 158 8.86 7.80 -12.84
C SER A 158 8.19 6.72 -11.97
N GLY A 159 8.77 5.53 -11.89
CA GLY A 159 8.14 4.39 -11.21
C GLY A 159 8.26 4.44 -9.69
N ASP A 160 7.63 5.41 -9.02
CA ASP A 160 7.57 5.45 -7.55
C ASP A 160 6.98 4.16 -6.97
N LEU A 161 5.96 3.59 -7.64
CA LEU A 161 5.37 2.30 -7.28
C LEU A 161 6.32 1.10 -7.53
N PHE A 162 7.14 1.17 -8.59
CA PHE A 162 8.13 0.14 -8.92
C PHE A 162 9.25 0.09 -7.88
N GLU A 163 9.79 1.26 -7.53
CA GLU A 163 10.80 1.40 -6.50
C GLU A 163 10.29 0.99 -5.11
N GLU A 164 9.01 1.22 -4.81
CA GLU A 164 8.36 0.75 -3.58
C GLU A 164 8.28 -0.78 -3.51
N LEU A 165 7.81 -1.43 -4.58
CA LEU A 165 7.72 -2.90 -4.64
C LEU A 165 9.08 -3.60 -4.62
N ARG A 166 10.10 -3.02 -5.27
CA ARG A 166 11.48 -3.54 -5.22
C ARG A 166 12.05 -3.55 -3.81
N ARG A 167 11.63 -2.64 -2.94
CA ARG A 167 12.15 -2.50 -1.57
C ARG A 167 11.44 -3.41 -0.57
N ASP A 168 10.15 -3.69 -0.80
CA ASP A 168 9.37 -4.63 0.02
C ASP A 168 9.60 -6.11 -0.34
N ASN A 169 10.59 -6.42 -1.19
CA ASN A 169 11.07 -7.78 -1.48
C ASN A 169 9.98 -8.78 -1.97
N MET A 170 8.96 -8.33 -2.71
CA MET A 170 8.19 -9.28 -3.52
C MET A 170 9.04 -9.70 -4.72
N ARG A 171 9.55 -10.94 -4.70
CA ARG A 171 10.22 -11.55 -5.86
C ARG A 171 9.29 -11.42 -7.06
N ILE A 172 9.65 -10.55 -8.01
CA ILE A 172 9.09 -10.60 -9.36
C ILE A 172 9.38 -12.02 -9.85
N ILE A 173 8.32 -12.79 -10.14
CA ILE A 173 8.47 -14.13 -10.72
C ILE A 173 9.20 -13.92 -12.03
N GLN A 174 10.49 -14.27 -12.05
CA GLN A 174 11.24 -14.41 -13.29
C GLN A 174 10.52 -15.51 -14.06
N HIS A 175 9.85 -15.13 -15.14
CA HIS A 175 9.33 -16.08 -16.10
C HIS A 175 10.57 -16.57 -16.86
N ASP A 176 11.10 -17.72 -16.45
CA ASP A 176 12.09 -18.44 -17.23
C ASP A 176 11.44 -18.77 -18.58
N ASP A 177 11.94 -18.12 -19.61
CA ASP A 177 11.56 -18.31 -21.01
C ASP A 177 12.17 -19.64 -21.48
N ASP A 178 11.49 -20.76 -21.25
CA ASP A 178 11.80 -22.03 -21.90
C ASP A 178 11.43 -21.88 -23.38
N SER A 179 12.40 -21.43 -24.17
CA SER A 179 12.36 -21.37 -25.63
C SER A 179 12.19 -22.79 -26.19
N ASP A 180 11.01 -23.09 -26.74
CA ASP A 180 10.76 -24.24 -27.60
C ASP A 180 11.61 -24.12 -28.89
N ASP A 181 12.66 -24.95 -29.01
CA ASP A 181 13.34 -25.21 -30.29
C ASP A 181 12.73 -26.46 -30.95
N ASP A 182 11.75 -26.24 -31.83
CA ASP A 182 11.22 -27.21 -32.78
C ASP A 182 12.20 -27.41 -33.96
N GLU A 183 13.06 -28.44 -33.93
CA GLU A 183 13.76 -28.90 -35.16
C GLU A 183 12.88 -29.89 -35.96
N VAL A 184 12.39 -29.40 -37.11
CA VAL A 184 11.53 -30.14 -38.05
C VAL A 184 12.37 -30.84 -39.15
N LEU A 185 12.32 -32.17 -39.15
CA LEU A 185 12.48 -33.16 -40.24
C LEU A 185 12.98 -32.73 -41.64
N ASN A 186 14.04 -33.40 -42.13
CA ASN A 186 14.17 -33.94 -43.51
C ASN A 186 15.48 -34.75 -43.63
N ASN A 187 15.64 -35.93 -44.25
CA ASN A 187 14.80 -36.81 -45.06
C ASN A 187 15.60 -38.17 -45.22
N PRO A 188 15.34 -39.10 -46.16
CA PRO A 188 15.09 -40.52 -45.89
C PRO A 188 16.15 -41.45 -46.52
N HIS A 189 16.21 -42.74 -46.18
CA HIS A 189 16.49 -43.82 -47.16
C HIS A 189 16.39 -45.20 -46.49
N HIS A 190 15.56 -46.06 -47.09
CA HIS A 190 15.66 -47.53 -47.25
C HIS A 190 16.35 -48.35 -46.13
N HIS A 191 15.78 -49.43 -45.59
CA HIS A 191 15.35 -50.61 -46.34
C HIS A 191 14.60 -51.59 -45.43
N LEU A 192 13.57 -52.24 -45.96
CA LEU A 192 12.85 -53.37 -45.38
C LEU A 192 13.77 -54.58 -45.13
N GLY A 193 13.46 -55.37 -44.09
CA GLY A 193 14.01 -56.72 -43.90
C GLY A 193 13.37 -57.46 -42.73
N MET A 194 12.32 -58.25 -43.00
CA MET A 194 11.78 -59.27 -42.10
C MET A 194 12.78 -60.41 -41.86
N ASN A 195 12.76 -60.99 -40.66
CA ASN A 195 12.94 -62.41 -40.29
C ASN A 195 12.85 -62.49 -38.74
N GLY A 196 12.09 -63.34 -38.04
CA GLY A 196 11.50 -64.63 -38.38
C GLY A 196 12.34 -65.78 -37.78
N GLY A 197 11.90 -66.35 -36.65
CA GLY A 197 12.08 -67.79 -36.38
C GLY A 197 13.16 -68.26 -35.36
N LEU A 198 12.64 -68.85 -34.27
CA LEU A 198 13.05 -70.02 -33.46
C LEU A 198 14.38 -70.80 -33.70
N THR A 199 14.73 -71.55 -32.62
CA THR A 199 15.61 -72.73 -32.46
C THR A 199 17.04 -72.39 -32.01
N ASP A 200 17.75 -73.06 -31.08
CA ASP A 200 17.54 -74.25 -30.24
C ASP A 200 18.65 -74.28 -29.15
N ALA A 201 18.43 -75.09 -28.11
CA ALA A 201 19.36 -75.88 -27.28
C ALA A 201 20.76 -75.37 -26.80
N THR A 202 20.91 -75.38 -25.46
CA THR A 202 22.09 -75.81 -24.64
C THR A 202 22.82 -77.07 -25.15
N PRO A 203 23.94 -77.55 -24.54
CA PRO A 203 24.97 -76.93 -23.68
C PRO A 203 26.42 -77.33 -24.10
N LEU A 204 27.46 -76.80 -23.44
CA LEU A 204 28.54 -77.58 -22.77
C LEU A 204 29.73 -76.72 -22.35
N HIS A 205 30.21 -77.07 -21.16
CA HIS A 205 31.48 -76.72 -20.52
C HIS A 205 32.70 -76.70 -21.45
N GLN A 206 33.57 -75.70 -21.25
CA GLN A 206 34.91 -75.93 -20.72
C GLN A 206 35.40 -74.69 -19.98
#